data_AF-A0A353GHZ1-F1
#
_entry.id   AF-A0A353GHZ1-F1
#
_cell.length_a   1.000
_cell.length_b   1.000
_cell.length_c   1.000
_cell.angle_alpha   90.00
_cell.angle_beta   90.00
_cell.angle_gamma   90.00
#
_symmetry.space_group_name_H-M   'P 1'
#
loop_
_entity.id
_entity.type
_entity.pdbx_description
1 polymer ?
#
loop_
_entity_poly.entity_id
_entity_poly.type
_entity_poly.pdbx_seq_one_letter_code
_entity_poly.pdbx_strand_id
1 'polypeptide(L)'
;MELFDALKAINVAQVGMVQGGRVPVSMEQILAWNPDIILSEYKRNLKTEGGLYEQISKDPVWKNISAVKNKKVYETPQYPYNWLSHPPSVNRILGIKWVANLFYPDVFFYDIRRETHEFYEVFYRKKLTEEEVDALLDRALPF
;
A
#
# COMPACT_ATOMS: atom_id res chain seq x y z
N MET A 1 -13.31 -11.70 4.93
CA MET A 1 -13.50 -10.24 4.90
C MET A 1 -12.24 -9.66 4.31
N GLU A 2 -12.34 -9.07 3.11
CA GLU A 2 -11.19 -8.36 2.55
C GLU A 2 -10.99 -7.04 3.31
N LEU A 3 -9.74 -6.61 3.47
CA LEU A 3 -9.38 -5.48 4.33
C LEU A 3 -10.08 -4.17 3.93
N PHE A 4 -10.31 -3.98 2.63
CA PHE A 4 -11.00 -2.81 2.11
C PHE A 4 -12.49 -2.80 2.48
N ASP A 5 -13.15 -3.96 2.55
CA ASP A 5 -14.55 -4.06 2.99
C ASP A 5 -14.72 -3.60 4.44
N ALA A 6 -13.77 -3.97 5.31
CA ALA A 6 -13.76 -3.58 6.71
C ALA A 6 -13.64 -2.07 6.89
N LEU A 7 -12.91 -1.41 5.97
CA LEU A 7 -12.72 0.04 5.96
C LEU A 7 -13.77 0.78 5.14
N LYS A 8 -14.73 0.08 4.52
CA LYS A 8 -15.69 0.66 3.55
C LYS A 8 -14.99 1.38 2.38
N ALA A 9 -13.77 0.94 2.05
CA ALA A 9 -13.04 1.42 0.90
C ALA A 9 -13.56 0.72 -0.37
N ILE A 10 -13.72 1.50 -1.44
CA ILE A 10 -14.21 0.98 -2.73
C ILE A 10 -13.02 0.51 -3.55
N ASN A 11 -12.93 -0.79 -3.81
CA ASN A 11 -12.02 -1.31 -4.81
C ASN A 11 -12.61 -1.04 -6.21
N VAL A 12 -12.06 -0.06 -6.93
CA VAL A 12 -12.54 0.34 -8.26
C VAL A 12 -12.23 -0.70 -9.34
N ALA A 13 -11.36 -1.68 -9.06
CA ALA A 13 -11.05 -2.75 -10.00
C ALA A 13 -12.24 -3.71 -10.14
N GLN A 14 -13.06 -3.49 -11.16
CA GLN A 14 -14.17 -4.36 -11.51
C GLN A 14 -13.67 -5.55 -12.35
N VAL A 15 -12.93 -6.44 -11.70
CA VAL A 15 -12.37 -7.65 -12.32
C VAL A 15 -13.11 -8.90 -11.85
N GLY A 16 -13.31 -9.87 -12.75
CA GLY A 16 -13.84 -11.17 -12.37
C GLY A 16 -12.89 -11.88 -11.40
N MET A 17 -13.42 -12.66 -10.46
CA MET A 17 -12.58 -13.46 -9.56
C MET A 17 -11.87 -14.57 -10.33
N VAL A 18 -10.54 -14.63 -10.22
CA VAL A 18 -9.70 -15.66 -10.83
C VAL A 18 -8.95 -16.43 -9.73
N GLN A 19 -8.81 -17.75 -9.89
CA GLN A 19 -7.96 -18.56 -9.00
C GLN A 19 -6.53 -18.00 -9.01
N GLY A 20 -6.00 -17.66 -7.84
CA GLY A 20 -4.66 -17.06 -7.68
C GLY A 20 -4.65 -15.54 -7.38
N GLY A 21 -5.81 -14.86 -7.42
CA GLY A 21 -6.00 -13.54 -6.80
C GLY A 21 -5.32 -12.35 -7.50
N ARG A 22 -4.63 -12.54 -8.62
CA ARG A 22 -4.09 -11.47 -9.46
C ARG A 22 -4.69 -11.55 -10.86
N VAL A 23 -5.30 -10.46 -11.32
CA VAL A 23 -5.91 -10.35 -12.64
C VAL A 23 -5.14 -9.31 -13.43
N PRO A 24 -4.63 -9.63 -14.64
CA PRO A 24 -4.04 -8.62 -15.50
C PRO A 24 -5.12 -7.62 -15.93
N VAL A 25 -4.78 -6.34 -15.92
CA VAL A 25 -5.66 -5.23 -16.34
C VAL A 25 -4.90 -4.34 -17.32
N SER A 26 -5.63 -3.67 -18.22
CA SER A 26 -5.04 -2.75 -19.20
C SER A 26 -4.94 -1.33 -18.64
N MET A 27 -4.08 -0.50 -19.26
CA MET A 27 -3.96 0.92 -18.89
C MET A 27 -5.28 1.67 -19.11
N GLU A 28 -6.04 1.33 -20.15
CA GLU A 28 -7.37 1.89 -20.43
C GLU A 28 -8.36 1.59 -19.31
N GLN A 29 -8.32 0.39 -18.74
CA GLN A 29 -9.16 0.05 -17.57
C GLN A 29 -8.78 0.89 -16.36
N ILE A 30 -7.49 1.05 -16.08
CA ILE A 30 -7.01 1.87 -14.96
C ILE A 30 -7.43 3.34 -15.15
N LEU A 31 -7.32 3.88 -16.38
CA LEU A 31 -7.79 5.22 -16.72
C LEU A 31 -9.30 5.36 -16.55
N ALA A 32 -10.08 4.37 -16.97
CA ALA A 32 -11.53 4.37 -16.85
C ALA A 32 -11.98 4.29 -15.38
N TRP A 33 -11.28 3.53 -14.54
CA TRP A 33 -11.54 3.44 -13.10
C TRP A 33 -11.10 4.68 -12.34
N ASN A 34 -10.04 5.35 -12.79
CA ASN A 34 -9.50 6.59 -12.25
C ASN A 34 -9.42 6.62 -10.70
N PRO A 35 -8.62 5.74 -10.07
CA PRO A 35 -8.56 5.62 -8.62
C PRO A 35 -8.10 6.91 -7.93
N ASP A 36 -8.65 7.17 -6.74
CA ASP A 36 -8.22 8.26 -5.85
C ASP A 36 -6.93 7.93 -5.10
N ILE A 37 -6.68 6.66 -4.81
CA ILE A 37 -5.49 6.14 -4.13
C ILE A 37 -5.05 4.84 -4.83
N ILE A 38 -3.74 4.66 -5.04
CA ILE A 38 -3.17 3.40 -5.51
C ILE A 38 -2.25 2.83 -4.44
N LEU A 39 -2.48 1.58 -4.06
CA LEU A 39 -1.57 0.80 -3.23
C LEU A 39 -0.88 -0.26 -4.10
N SER A 40 0.44 -0.23 -4.19
CA SER A 40 1.23 -1.28 -4.84
C SER A 40 1.93 -2.17 -3.82
N GLU A 41 2.20 -3.41 -4.20
CA GLU A 41 3.13 -4.25 -3.45
C GLU A 41 4.56 -3.74 -3.69
N TYR A 42 5.27 -3.43 -2.61
CA TYR A 42 6.71 -3.18 -2.70
C TYR A 42 7.40 -4.50 -3.10
N LYS A 43 8.57 -4.47 -3.75
CA LYS A 43 9.42 -5.68 -3.93
C LYS A 43 10.87 -5.38 -3.51
N ARG A 44 11.16 -5.48 -2.21
CA ARG A 44 12.40 -5.02 -1.57
C ARG A 44 13.66 -5.77 -2.03
N ASN A 45 13.52 -7.00 -2.54
CA ASN A 45 14.64 -7.80 -3.04
C ASN A 45 14.95 -7.55 -4.51
N LEU A 46 14.21 -6.63 -5.13
CA LEU A 46 14.40 -6.28 -6.51
C LEU A 46 14.58 -4.76 -6.53
N LYS A 47 15.81 -4.30 -6.81
CA LYS A 47 15.99 -3.03 -7.51
C LYS A 47 15.39 -3.14 -8.93
N THR A 48 14.16 -3.65 -9.05
CA THR A 48 13.52 -3.84 -10.34
C THR A 48 13.09 -2.48 -10.83
N GLU A 49 13.90 -1.98 -11.75
CA GLU A 49 13.42 -1.74 -13.10
C GLU A 49 12.01 -2.35 -13.32
N GLY A 50 10.96 -1.52 -13.22
CA GLY A 50 9.57 -1.89 -13.48
C GLY A 50 8.61 -1.85 -12.30
N GLY A 51 9.02 -1.37 -11.11
CA GLY A 51 8.07 -1.06 -10.01
C GLY A 51 7.07 0.05 -10.39
N LEU A 52 5.94 0.17 -9.68
CA LEU A 52 4.86 1.09 -10.06
C LEU A 52 5.35 2.54 -10.19
N TYR A 53 6.16 3.03 -9.25
CA TYR A 53 6.71 4.40 -9.34
C TYR A 53 7.56 4.64 -10.60
N GLU A 54 8.26 3.62 -11.07
CA GLU A 54 9.05 3.72 -12.30
C GLU A 54 8.16 3.65 -13.54
N GLN A 55 7.09 2.86 -13.52
CA GLN A 55 6.09 2.87 -14.59
C GLN A 55 5.45 4.26 -14.69
N ILE A 56 5.05 4.84 -13.55
CA ILE A 56 4.50 6.20 -13.46
C ILE A 56 5.49 7.25 -13.97
N SER A 57 6.79 7.09 -13.70
CA SER A 57 7.80 8.06 -14.13
C SER A 57 8.14 7.96 -15.63
N LYS A 58 8.09 6.75 -16.21
CA LYS A 58 8.42 6.49 -17.62
C LYS A 58 7.25 6.72 -18.57
N ASP A 59 6.02 6.43 -18.15
CA ASP A 59 4.84 6.51 -19.01
C ASP A 59 3.94 7.70 -18.61
N PRO A 60 3.86 8.76 -19.45
CA PRO A 60 3.07 9.95 -19.14
C PRO A 60 1.57 9.69 -19.07
N VAL A 61 1.06 8.56 -19.56
CA VAL A 61 -0.37 8.21 -19.48
C VAL A 61 -0.85 8.16 -18.02
N TRP A 62 0.02 7.74 -17.09
CA TRP A 62 -0.29 7.72 -15.65
C TRP A 62 -0.61 9.09 -15.07
N LYS A 63 -0.09 10.18 -15.65
CA LYS A 63 -0.33 11.55 -15.16
C LYS A 63 -1.79 11.96 -15.21
N ASN A 64 -2.63 11.24 -15.93
CA ASN A 64 -4.07 11.52 -16.02
C ASN A 64 -4.88 10.93 -14.87
N ILE A 65 -4.32 10.00 -14.10
CA ILE A 65 -5.00 9.34 -12.98
C ILE A 65 -4.99 10.24 -11.73
N SER A 66 -6.13 10.30 -11.04
CA SER A 66 -6.32 11.16 -9.85
C SER A 66 -5.33 10.86 -8.73
N ALA A 67 -5.10 9.58 -8.40
CA ALA A 67 -4.07 9.17 -7.44
C ALA A 67 -2.67 9.71 -7.78
N VAL A 68 -2.27 9.68 -9.06
CA VAL A 68 -0.96 10.16 -9.50
C VAL A 68 -0.87 11.68 -9.42
N LYS A 69 -1.89 12.39 -9.91
CA LYS A 69 -1.97 13.87 -9.83
C LYS A 69 -1.88 14.36 -8.38
N ASN A 70 -2.57 13.67 -7.48
CA ASN A 70 -2.67 14.04 -6.07
C ASN A 70 -1.56 13.42 -5.21
N LYS A 71 -0.57 12.75 -5.81
CA LYS A 71 0.54 12.07 -5.11
C LYS A 71 0.07 11.04 -4.06
N LYS A 72 -1.07 10.39 -4.29
CA LYS A 72 -1.66 9.33 -3.46
C LYS A 72 -1.36 7.95 -4.04
N VAL A 73 -0.09 7.70 -4.33
CA VAL A 73 0.43 6.39 -4.72
C VAL A 73 1.35 5.96 -3.60
N TYR A 74 1.13 4.76 -3.05
CA TYR A 74 1.87 4.24 -1.90
C TYR A 74 2.28 2.78 -2.12
N GLU A 75 3.39 2.41 -1.53
CA GLU A 75 3.89 1.03 -1.49
C GLU A 75 3.61 0.40 -0.13
N THR A 76 3.08 -0.82 -0.15
CA THR A 76 2.75 -1.56 1.06
C THR A 76 4.03 -2.02 1.77
N PRO A 77 4.23 -1.68 3.05
CA PRO A 77 5.37 -2.18 3.82
C PRO A 77 5.36 -3.71 3.92
N GLN A 78 6.55 -4.31 3.93
CA GLN A 78 6.65 -5.77 3.71
C GLN A 78 7.79 -6.52 4.39
N TYR A 79 8.43 -5.97 5.41
CA TYR A 79 9.54 -6.67 6.08
C TYR A 79 9.24 -6.88 7.57
N PRO A 80 9.21 -8.10 8.12
CA PRO A 80 9.55 -9.37 7.47
C PRO A 80 8.39 -9.95 6.62
N TYR A 81 7.16 -9.49 6.84
CA TYR A 81 5.97 -9.93 6.09
C TYR A 81 5.11 -8.74 5.65
N ASN A 82 4.36 -8.92 4.55
CA ASN A 82 3.48 -7.91 3.98
C ASN A 82 2.35 -7.50 4.94
N TRP A 83 2.07 -6.21 5.01
CA TRP A 83 1.04 -5.66 5.90
C TRP A 83 -0.40 -5.91 5.42
N LEU A 84 -0.62 -6.13 4.12
CA LEU A 84 -1.96 -6.32 3.54
C LEU A 84 -2.14 -7.68 2.89
N SER A 85 -1.20 -8.08 2.03
CA SER A 85 -1.40 -9.14 1.06
C SER A 85 -1.04 -10.54 1.61
N HIS A 86 -0.40 -11.36 0.79
CA HIS A 86 -0.22 -12.79 1.02
C HIS A 86 1.18 -13.12 1.55
N PRO A 87 1.30 -14.04 2.53
CA PRO A 87 0.21 -14.72 3.23
C PRO A 87 -0.52 -13.78 4.22
N PRO A 88 -1.82 -13.99 4.49
CA PRO A 88 -2.50 -13.36 5.62
C PRO A 88 -1.70 -13.59 6.91
N SER A 89 -1.39 -12.51 7.62
CA SER A 89 -0.58 -12.58 8.84
C SER A 89 -1.03 -11.54 9.87
N VAL A 90 -0.44 -11.62 11.07
CA VAL A 90 -0.65 -10.67 12.17
C VAL A 90 -0.34 -9.23 11.77
N ASN A 91 0.47 -9.02 10.72
CA ASN A 91 0.84 -7.70 10.19
C ASN A 91 -0.36 -6.92 9.65
N ARG A 92 -1.49 -7.60 9.36
CA ARG A 92 -2.74 -6.94 8.99
C ARG A 92 -3.30 -6.05 10.10
N ILE A 93 -2.95 -6.28 11.38
CA ILE A 93 -3.32 -5.38 12.48
C ILE A 93 -2.74 -3.99 12.23
N LEU A 94 -1.45 -3.92 11.90
CA LEU A 94 -0.77 -2.67 11.56
C LEU A 94 -1.21 -2.14 10.18
N GLY A 95 -1.40 -3.05 9.20
CA GLY A 95 -1.89 -2.72 7.87
C GLY A 95 -3.27 -2.04 7.86
N ILE A 96 -4.21 -2.46 8.71
CA ILE A 96 -5.53 -1.81 8.82
C ILE A 96 -5.39 -0.37 9.33
N LYS A 97 -4.59 -0.15 10.38
CA LYS A 97 -4.34 1.22 10.90
C LYS A 97 -3.70 2.11 9.85
N TRP A 98 -2.73 1.58 9.11
CA TRP A 98 -2.06 2.27 8.02
C TRP A 98 -3.02 2.67 6.90
N VAL A 99 -3.82 1.73 6.36
CA VAL A 99 -4.79 2.04 5.31
C VAL A 99 -5.87 3.00 5.80
N ALA A 100 -6.36 2.82 7.03
CA ALA A 100 -7.35 3.73 7.63
C ALA A 100 -6.83 5.17 7.69
N ASN A 101 -5.58 5.36 8.12
CA ASN A 101 -4.93 6.67 8.20
C ASN A 101 -4.72 7.30 6.81
N LEU A 102 -4.42 6.49 5.78
CA LEU A 102 -4.27 6.99 4.42
C LEU A 102 -5.61 7.35 3.76
N PHE A 103 -6.64 6.54 3.97
CA PHE A 103 -7.91 6.65 3.23
C PHE A 103 -8.87 7.65 3.89
N TYR A 104 -8.81 7.77 5.21
CA TYR A 104 -9.69 8.65 5.99
C TYR A 104 -8.88 9.46 7.02
N PRO A 105 -7.95 10.34 6.57
CA PRO A 105 -7.09 11.12 7.46
C PRO A 105 -7.86 12.11 8.35
N ASP A 106 -9.10 12.46 7.99
CA ASP A 106 -9.98 13.31 8.81
C ASP A 106 -10.71 12.54 9.93
N VAL A 107 -10.64 11.21 9.90
CA VAL A 107 -11.31 10.31 10.85
C VAL A 107 -10.29 9.61 11.74
N PHE A 108 -9.18 9.15 11.16
CA PHE A 108 -8.13 8.43 11.86
C PHE A 108 -6.83 9.24 11.87
N PHE A 109 -6.23 9.33 13.06
CA PHE A 109 -5.02 10.12 13.32
C PHE A 109 -3.96 9.23 13.98
N TYR A 110 -3.59 8.13 13.31
CA TYR A 110 -2.58 7.21 13.83
C TYR A 110 -1.17 7.75 13.58
N ASP A 111 -0.34 7.75 14.60
CA ASP A 111 1.11 7.86 14.41
C ASP A 111 1.65 6.52 13.92
N ILE A 112 1.69 6.35 12.59
CA ILE A 112 2.11 5.09 11.97
C ILE A 112 3.55 4.71 12.33
N ARG A 113 4.43 5.67 12.61
CA ARG A 113 5.80 5.37 13.06
C ARG A 113 5.75 4.72 14.44
N ARG A 114 5.06 5.35 15.38
CA ARG A 114 4.88 4.81 16.73
C ARG A 114 4.21 3.44 16.71
N GLU A 115 3.14 3.29 15.94
CA GLU A 115 2.44 2.02 15.76
C GLU A 115 3.36 0.92 15.19
N THR A 116 4.28 1.29 14.31
CA THR A 116 5.31 0.39 13.78
C THR A 116 6.28 -0.04 14.87
N HIS A 117 6.81 0.87 15.68
CA HIS A 117 7.69 0.49 16.79
C HIS A 117 7.00 -0.45 17.78
N GLU A 118 5.78 -0.10 18.22
CA GLU A 118 5.01 -0.89 19.17
C GLU A 118 4.72 -2.29 18.63
N PHE A 119 4.32 -2.40 17.35
CA PHE A 119 4.06 -3.69 16.71
C PHE A 119 5.30 -4.59 16.65
N TYR A 120 6.45 -4.06 16.22
CA TYR A 120 7.66 -4.87 16.07
C TYR A 120 8.25 -5.29 17.41
N GLU A 121 8.14 -4.45 18.44
CA GLU A 121 8.55 -4.81 19.79
C GLU A 121 7.67 -5.92 20.37
N VAL A 122 6.36 -5.85 20.18
CA VAL A 122 5.42 -6.85 20.72
C VAL A 122 5.51 -8.18 19.98
N PHE A 123 5.40 -8.16 18.64
CA PHE A 123 5.25 -9.38 17.84
C PHE A 123 6.57 -10.02 17.41
N TYR A 124 7.62 -9.21 17.23
CA TYR A 124 8.94 -9.71 16.79
C TYR A 124 10.03 -9.56 17.84
N ARG A 125 9.70 -9.01 19.02
CA ARG A 125 10.69 -8.75 20.10
C ARG A 125 11.88 -7.92 19.60
N LYS A 126 11.64 -7.06 18.61
CA LYS A 126 12.66 -6.24 17.95
C LYS A 126 12.30 -4.77 18.13
N LYS A 127 13.19 -4.04 18.80
CA LYS A 127 13.18 -2.58 18.79
C LYS A 127 13.83 -2.13 17.49
N LEU A 128 13.02 -1.53 16.62
CA LEU A 128 13.51 -0.93 15.39
C LEU A 128 14.26 0.36 15.70
N THR A 129 15.35 0.63 14.97
CA THR A 129 15.96 1.96 14.94
C THR A 129 15.13 2.88 14.04
N GLU A 130 15.34 4.19 14.14
CA GLU A 130 14.68 5.16 13.27
C GLU A 130 15.00 4.90 11.79
N GLU A 131 16.24 4.52 11.47
CA GLU A 131 16.65 4.20 10.09
C GLU A 131 15.93 2.95 9.57
N GLU A 132 15.70 1.95 10.43
CA GLU A 132 14.92 0.76 10.06
C GLU A 132 13.45 1.11 9.80
N VAL A 133 12.87 2.04 10.57
CA VAL A 133 11.50 2.53 10.36
C VAL A 133 11.42 3.39 9.10
N ASP A 134 12.37 4.29 8.88
CA ASP A 134 12.48 5.11 7.66
C ASP A 134 12.52 4.21 6.42
N ALA A 135 13.40 3.21 6.41
CA ALA A 135 13.54 2.28 5.31
C ALA A 135 12.32 1.38 5.10
N LEU A 136 11.50 1.18 6.14
CA LEU A 136 10.25 0.41 6.04
C LEU A 136 9.08 1.25 5.53
N LEU A 137 9.09 2.56 5.79
CA LEU A 137 7.98 3.48 5.53
C LEU A 137 8.22 4.48 4.40
N ASP A 138 9.39 4.45 3.74
CA ASP A 138 9.86 5.44 2.75
C ASP A 138 8.85 5.84 1.67
N ARG A 139 8.00 4.91 1.25
CA ARG A 139 6.96 5.07 0.22
C ARG A 139 5.57 4.69 0.71
N ALA A 140 5.43 4.47 2.01
CA ALA A 140 4.17 4.07 2.62
C ALA A 140 3.39 5.27 3.18
N LEU A 141 4.05 6.40 3.41
CA LEU A 141 3.45 7.59 4.02
C LEU A 141 3.33 8.75 3.01
N PRO A 142 2.38 9.69 3.21
CA PRO A 142 2.35 10.93 2.45
C PRO A 142 3.67 11.71 2.60
N PHE A 143 4.10 12.34 1.51
CA PHE A 143 5.25 13.25 1.47
C PHE A 143 4.96 14.57 2.19
#